data_AF-A0A7X9ISS9-F1
#
_entry.id   AF-A0A7X9ISS9-F1
#
_cell.length_a   1.000
_cell.length_b   1.000
_cell.length_c   1.000
_cell.angle_alpha   90.00
_cell.angle_beta   90.00
_cell.angle_gamma   90.00
#
_symmetry.space_group_name_H-M   'P 1'
#
loop_
_entity.id
_entity.type
_entity.pdbx_description
1 polymer ?
#
loop_
_entity_poly.entity_id
_entity_poly.type
_entity_poly.pdbx_seq_one_letter_code
_entity_poly.pdbx_strand_id
1 'polypeptide(L)' 'MQFVCDRCKAKYDIDEARLRGKSVKIRCRACGNILEVRDPNLPPGSMPSLPPIAPPHGRERVATPIGTARVGAGAP' A
#
# COMPACT_ATOMS: atom_id res chain seq x y z
N MET A 1 25.45 7.75 4.06
CA MET A 1 24.78 7.10 5.22
C MET A 1 25.66 5.94 5.67
N GLN A 2 25.93 5.81 6.97
CA GLN A 2 26.83 4.78 7.49
C GLN A 2 26.09 3.44 7.65
N PHE A 3 26.52 2.42 6.91
CA PHE A 3 25.92 1.09 6.95
C PHE A 3 26.93 0.06 7.47
N VAL A 4 26.44 -0.96 8.16
CA VAL A 4 27.26 -2.01 8.77
C VAL A 4 26.94 -3.35 8.13
N CYS A 5 27.98 -4.09 7.72
CA CYS A 5 27.79 -5.45 7.23
C CYS A 5 27.26 -6.37 8.33
N ASP A 6 26.21 -7.13 8.06
CA ASP A 6 25.76 -8.17 8.99
C ASP A 6 26.83 -9.26 9.22
N ARG A 7 27.47 -9.70 8.12
CA ARG A 7 28.49 -10.74 8.14
C ARG A 7 29.82 -10.37 8.78
N CYS A 8 30.43 -9.25 8.40
CA CYS A 8 31.78 -8.89 8.83
C CYS A 8 31.85 -7.65 9.73
N LYS A 9 30.70 -7.03 10.02
CA LYS A 9 30.59 -5.78 10.81
C LYS A 9 31.45 -4.61 10.30
N ALA A 10 31.91 -4.68 9.05
CA ALA A 10 32.59 -3.56 8.42
C ALA A 10 31.62 -2.39 8.26
N LYS A 11 32.08 -1.21 8.65
CA LYS A 11 31.38 0.07 8.46
C LYS A 11 31.78 0.64 7.10
N TYR A 12 30.81 1.03 6.31
CA TYR A 12 31.05 1.69 5.03
C TYR A 12 30.00 2.76 4.79
N ASP A 13 30.43 3.84 4.16
CA ASP A 13 29.51 4.85 3.68
C ASP A 13 28.90 4.38 2.36
N ILE A 14 27.57 4.28 2.33
CA ILE A 14 26.82 3.97 1.13
C ILE A 14 26.25 5.28 0.60
N ASP A 15 26.59 5.57 -0.66
CA ASP A 15 26.05 6.70 -1.42
C ASP A 15 24.53 6.57 -1.58
N GLU A 16 23.80 7.59 -1.12
CA GLU A 16 22.35 7.66 -1.28
C GLU A 16 21.93 7.65 -2.75
N ALA A 17 22.79 8.09 -3.67
CA ALA A 17 22.54 8.02 -5.11
C ALA A 17 22.23 6.60 -5.61
N ARG A 18 22.76 5.57 -4.92
CA ARG A 18 22.47 4.15 -5.22
C ARG A 18 21.22 3.62 -4.50
N LEU A 19 20.77 4.29 -3.44
CA LEU A 19 19.61 3.88 -2.65
C LEU A 19 18.32 4.57 -3.13
N ARG A 20 18.43 5.78 -3.70
CA ARG A 20 17.27 6.63 -4.03
C ARG A 20 16.18 5.88 -4.79
N GLY A 21 15.03 5.73 -4.14
CA GLY A 21 13.78 5.30 -4.75
C GLY A 21 13.59 3.80 -4.97
N LYS A 22 14.56 2.93 -4.60
CA LYS A 22 14.44 1.46 -4.72
C LYS A 22 15.22 0.71 -3.64
N SER A 23 14.86 -0.55 -3.40
CA SER A 23 15.70 -1.51 -2.68
C SER A 23 16.78 -2.06 -3.62
N VAL A 24 18.05 -1.84 -3.28
CA VAL A 24 19.18 -2.32 -4.09
C VAL A 24 19.98 -3.39 -3.36
N LYS A 25 20.47 -4.36 -4.14
CA LYS A 25 21.35 -5.42 -3.66
C LYS A 25 22.80 -5.00 -3.91
N ILE A 26 23.52 -4.68 -2.83
CA ILE A 26 24.94 -4.33 -2.91
C ILE A 26 25.79 -5.50 -2.43
N ARG A 27 26.97 -5.70 -3.03
CA ARG A 27 27.98 -6.63 -2.50
C ARG A 27 28.92 -5.90 -1.56
N CYS A 28 29.09 -6.44 -0.36
CA CYS A 28 30.09 -5.98 0.58
C CYS A 28 31.48 -6.16 -0.02
N ARG A 29 32.29 -5.09 -0.07
CA ARG A 29 33.66 -5.15 -0.59
C ARG A 29 34.63 -5.92 0.32
N ALA A 30 34.31 -6.06 1.61
CA ALA A 30 35.18 -6.72 2.58
C ALA A 30 35.03 -8.25 2.59
N CYS A 31 33.81 -8.78 2.39
CA CYS A 31 33.53 -10.22 2.48
C CYS A 31 32.73 -10.81 1.32
N GLY A 32 32.29 -9.98 0.36
CA GLY A 32 31.47 -10.40 -0.76
C GLY A 32 29.99 -10.65 -0.45
N ASN A 33 29.55 -10.46 0.80
CA ASN A 33 28.16 -10.70 1.19
C ASN A 33 27.18 -9.76 0.47
N ILE A 34 26.05 -10.29 0.00
CA ILE A 34 24.99 -9.50 -0.65
C ILE A 34 24.08 -8.92 0.43
N LEU A 35 23.98 -7.58 0.49
CA LEU A 35 23.14 -6.84 1.42
C LEU A 35 22.04 -6.16 0.63
N GLU A 36 20.79 -6.40 1.02
CA GLU A 36 19.63 -5.70 0.48
C GLU A 36 19.36 -4.47 1.32
N VAL A 37 19.72 -3.30 0.78
CA VAL A 37 19.59 -2.02 1.48
C VAL A 37 18.37 -1.30 0.92
N ARG A 38 17.46 -0.90 1.82
CA ARG A 38 16.25 -0.14 1.48
C ARG A 38 16.48 1.34 1.78
N ASP A 39 15.97 2.18 0.90
CA ASP A 39 16.00 3.62 1.09
C ASP A 39 15.10 4.02 2.28
N PRO A 40 15.62 4.73 3.29
CA PRO A 40 14.82 5.16 4.44
C PRO A 40 13.84 6.29 4.09
N ASN A 41 13.97 6.93 2.93
CA ASN A 41 13.06 7.97 2.44
C ASN A 41 11.88 7.37 1.65
N LEU A 42 11.87 6.05 1.36
CA LEU A 42 10.67 5.39 0.87
C LEU A 42 9.64 5.33 2.02
N PRO A 43 8.50 6.03 1.94
CA PRO A 43 7.48 5.90 2.96
C PRO A 43 7.04 4.43 3.02
N PRO A 44 6.94 3.83 4.22
CA PRO A 44 6.35 2.49 4.40
C PRO A 44 4.86 2.57 4.10
N GLY A 45 4.48 2.62 2.82
CA GLY A 45 3.12 2.95 2.40
C GLY A 45 2.75 2.55 0.97
N SER A 46 3.68 1.94 0.22
CA SER A 46 3.36 1.29 -1.06
C SER A 46 3.24 -0.22 -0.91
N MET A 47 2.66 -0.68 0.20
CA MET A 47 1.78 -1.84 0.06
C MET A 47 0.52 -1.29 -0.58
N PRO A 48 0.00 -1.84 -1.70
CA PRO A 48 -1.40 -1.63 -1.99
C PRO A 48 -2.10 -2.13 -0.73
N SER A 49 -2.67 -1.21 0.04
CA SER A 49 -3.61 -1.54 1.10
C SER A 49 -4.59 -2.48 0.43
N LEU A 50 -4.47 -3.79 0.71
CA LEU A 50 -5.50 -4.71 0.30
C LEU A 50 -6.73 -4.09 0.94
N PRO A 51 -7.71 -3.60 0.16
CA PRO A 51 -8.92 -3.09 0.78
C PRO A 51 -9.37 -4.22 1.70
N PRO A 52 -9.69 -3.93 2.99
CA PRO A 52 -10.28 -4.95 3.83
C PRO A 52 -11.38 -5.57 3.00
N ILE A 53 -11.27 -6.88 2.75
CA ILE A 53 -12.24 -7.62 1.95
C ILE A 53 -13.54 -7.50 2.72
N ALA A 54 -14.30 -6.45 2.42
CA ALA A 54 -15.62 -6.26 2.97
C ALA A 54 -16.41 -7.46 2.48
N PRO A 55 -17.06 -8.21 3.38
CA PRO A 55 -17.89 -9.34 2.96
C PRO A 55 -18.90 -8.84 1.94
N PRO A 56 -19.29 -9.66 0.95
CA PRO A 56 -20.30 -9.27 0.00
C PRO A 56 -21.57 -8.96 0.80
N HIS A 57 -21.94 -7.68 0.88
CA HIS A 57 -23.29 -7.26 1.23
C HIS A 57 -24.20 -7.63 0.05
N GLY A 58 -24.34 -8.95 -0.12
CA GLY A 58 -25.40 -9.55 -0.85
C GLY A 58 -26.69 -9.22 -0.11
N ARG A 59 -27.54 -8.51 -0.86
CA ARG A 59 -28.95 -8.84 -1.04
C ARG A 59 -29.95 -8.12 -0.13
N GLU A 60 -31.00 -7.68 -0.82
CA GLU A 60 -32.31 -7.18 -0.38
C GLU A 60 -32.38 -5.67 -0.09
N ARG A 61 -33.19 -4.86 -0.79
CA ARG A 61 -34.27 -5.15 -1.74
C ARG A 61 -34.31 -4.19 -2.93
N VAL A 62 -34.57 -4.82 -4.06
CA VAL A 62 -35.18 -4.28 -5.29
C VAL A 62 -36.16 -3.16 -4.98
N ALA A 63 -35.85 -1.98 -5.51
CA ALA A 63 -36.84 -0.97 -5.80
C ALA A 63 -37.74 -1.49 -6.92
N THR A 64 -39.04 -1.52 -6.70
CA THR A 64 -39.99 -1.32 -7.81
C THR A 64 -41.17 -0.49 -7.32
N PRO A 65 -41.62 0.49 -8.11
CA PRO A 65 -42.36 1.66 -7.65
C PRO A 65 -43.84 1.57 -8.03
N ILE A 66 -44.52 2.73 -7.98
CA ILE A 66 -45.83 3.07 -8.56
C ILE A 66 -46.96 2.72 -7.58
N GLY A 67 -47.79 3.63 -7.08
CA GLY A 67 -48.21 4.92 -7.62
C GLY A 67 -49.74 4.91 -7.64
N THR A 68 -50.37 5.66 -6.74
CA THR A 68 -51.79 6.09 -6.70
C THR A 68 -52.00 6.65 -5.28
N ALA A 69 -52.55 7.84 -5.04
CA ALA A 69 -53.74 8.36 -5.66
C ALA A 69 -53.68 9.89 -5.84
N ARG A 70 -54.31 10.31 -6.93
CA ARG A 70 -54.60 11.70 -7.27
C ARG A 70 -55.76 12.22 -6.42
N VAL A 71 -55.67 13.53 -6.19
CA VAL A 71 -56.62 14.52 -5.68
C VAL A 71 -58.12 14.35 -6.03
N GLY A 72 -58.98 14.73 -5.08
CA GLY A 72 -60.00 15.79 -5.24
C GLY A 72 -61.44 15.46 -5.70
N ALA A 73 -62.41 16.11 -5.03
CA ALA A 73 -63.83 16.37 -5.37
C ALA A 73 -64.80 15.17 -5.32
N GLY A 74 -66.06 15.25 -4.84
CA GLY A 74 -66.92 16.32 -4.35
C GLY A 74 -68.38 15.98 -4.71
N ALA A 75 -69.30 16.04 -3.73
CA ALA A 75 -70.78 16.19 -3.85
C ALA A 75 -71.58 15.01 -4.46
N PRO A 76 -72.93 14.96 -4.34
CA PRO A 76 -73.88 15.87 -3.66
C PRO A 76 -74.29 15.48 -2.23
#